data_AF-A0A932GS27-F1
#
_entry.id   AF-A0A932GS27-F1
#
_cell.length_a   1.000
_cell.length_b   1.000
_cell.length_c   1.000
_cell.angle_alpha   90.00
_cell.angle_beta   90.00
_cell.angle_gamma   90.00
#
_symmetry.space_group_name_H-M   'P 1'
#
loop_
_entity.id
_entity.type
_entity.pdbx_description
1 polymer ?
#
loop_
_entity_poly.entity_id
_entity_poly.type
_entity_poly.pdbx_seq_one_letter_code
_entity_poly.pdbx_strand_id
1 'polypeptide(L)'
;MKVCPTQATQQRSDGIVTVDKDLCVGCKYCAIACPYGARNFVEKWTSYFGDDQPLSPLEEYGKKKWIEKFGEGTSTKCDFCVERVEKGLKPACIPGCPANARYFGDLDDPESEVSRLIKTERGFQLAPEFGTNPRVYYLSPR
;
A
#
# COMPACT_ATOMS: atom_id res chain seq x y z
N MET A 1 -2.10 10.83 -8.13
CA MET A 1 -1.76 12.10 -7.46
C MET A 1 -2.57 13.24 -8.03
N LYS A 2 -2.40 13.55 -9.32
CA LYS A 2 -3.08 14.66 -10.02
C LYS A 2 -4.61 14.69 -9.94
N VAL A 3 -5.25 13.52 -9.78
CA VAL A 3 -6.72 13.40 -9.73
C VAL A 3 -7.33 13.64 -8.33
N CYS A 4 -6.51 13.79 -7.29
CA CYS A 4 -7.01 13.98 -5.93
C CYS A 4 -7.28 15.46 -5.68
N PRO A 5 -8.55 15.90 -5.53
CA PRO A 5 -8.88 17.33 -5.43
C PRO A 5 -8.35 17.98 -4.15
N THR A 6 -8.25 17.21 -3.07
CA THR A 6 -7.75 17.69 -1.76
C THR A 6 -6.28 17.43 -1.54
N GLN A 7 -5.57 16.87 -2.54
CA GLN A 7 -4.15 16.53 -2.45
C GLN A 7 -3.82 15.52 -1.32
N ALA A 8 -4.81 14.74 -0.88
CA ALA A 8 -4.62 13.68 0.12
C ALA A 8 -3.63 12.58 -0.33
N THR A 9 -3.56 12.26 -1.63
CA THR A 9 -2.53 11.34 -2.14
C THR A 9 -1.26 12.09 -2.51
N GLN A 10 -0.15 11.73 -1.88
CA GLN A 10 1.16 12.36 -2.11
C GLN A 10 2.25 11.31 -2.33
N GLN A 11 3.35 11.72 -2.96
CA GLN A 11 4.58 10.94 -3.04
C GLN A 11 5.61 11.56 -2.11
N ARG A 12 6.18 10.74 -1.24
CA ARG A 12 7.28 11.12 -0.34
C ARG A 12 8.59 11.24 -1.12
N SER A 13 9.62 11.81 -0.48
CA SER A 13 10.96 11.93 -1.06
C SER A 13 11.61 10.58 -1.39
N ASP A 14 11.28 9.53 -0.64
CA ASP A 14 11.70 8.14 -0.87
C ASP A 14 10.91 7.42 -1.98
N GLY A 15 10.02 8.13 -2.67
CA GLY A 15 9.21 7.60 -3.76
C GLY A 15 7.96 6.84 -3.33
N ILE A 16 7.73 6.61 -2.03
CA ILE A 16 6.53 5.94 -1.52
C ILE A 16 5.31 6.86 -1.68
N VAL A 17 4.24 6.33 -2.29
CA VAL A 17 2.96 7.04 -2.41
C VAL A 17 2.06 6.71 -1.23
N THR A 18 1.63 7.71 -0.48
CA THR A 18 0.77 7.60 0.71
C THR A 18 -0.61 8.23 0.46
N VAL A 19 -1.53 8.03 1.41
CA VAL A 19 -2.80 8.77 1.48
C VAL A 19 -2.93 9.35 2.88
N ASP A 20 -3.06 10.66 2.96
CA ASP A 20 -3.46 11.36 4.17
C ASP A 20 -4.96 11.18 4.38
N LYS A 21 -5.33 10.48 5.45
CA LYS A 21 -6.72 10.19 5.79
C LYS A 21 -7.48 11.45 6.24
N ASP A 22 -6.80 12.42 6.86
CA ASP A 22 -7.42 13.61 7.43
C ASP A 22 -7.78 14.62 6.32
N LEU A 23 -7.08 14.56 5.19
CA LEU A 23 -7.39 15.32 3.98
C LEU A 23 -8.30 14.57 2.99
N CYS A 24 -8.52 13.26 3.19
CA CYS A 24 -9.26 12.44 2.24
C CYS A 24 -10.78 12.62 2.38
N VAL A 25 -11.42 13.22 1.38
CA VAL A 25 -12.89 13.41 1.34
C VAL A 25 -13.65 12.23 0.72
N GLY A 26 -12.99 11.10 0.48
CA GLY A 26 -13.66 9.88 0.03
C GLY A 26 -14.28 9.91 -1.37
N CYS A 27 -13.88 10.83 -2.26
CA CYS A 27 -14.45 10.98 -3.61
C CYS A 27 -14.20 9.80 -4.58
N LYS A 28 -13.34 8.84 -4.21
CA LYS A 28 -12.97 7.63 -4.98
C LYS A 28 -12.37 7.84 -6.38
N TYR A 29 -12.13 9.07 -6.84
CA TYR A 29 -11.49 9.31 -8.15
C TYR A 29 -10.12 8.65 -8.29
N CYS A 30 -9.35 8.55 -7.21
CA CYS A 30 -8.07 7.86 -7.24
C CYS A 30 -8.21 6.35 -7.54
N ALA A 31 -9.34 5.73 -7.18
CA ALA A 31 -9.59 4.32 -7.47
C ALA A 31 -9.88 4.10 -8.96
N ILE A 32 -10.72 4.95 -9.54
CA ILE A 32 -11.03 4.92 -10.99
C ILE A 32 -9.76 5.19 -11.82
N ALA A 33 -8.93 6.14 -11.39
CA ALA A 33 -7.73 6.52 -12.12
C ALA A 33 -6.56 5.52 -12.00
N CYS A 34 -6.61 4.55 -11.09
CA CYS A 34 -5.51 3.62 -10.89
C CYS A 34 -5.58 2.49 -11.92
N PRO A 35 -4.63 2.37 -12.86
CA PRO A 35 -4.68 1.34 -13.89
C PRO A 35 -4.50 -0.08 -13.33
N TYR A 36 -4.05 -0.19 -12.08
CA TYR A 36 -3.79 -1.46 -11.40
C TYR A 36 -4.92 -1.91 -10.48
N GLY A 37 -5.99 -1.11 -10.34
CA GLY A 37 -7.03 -1.38 -9.34
C GLY A 37 -6.52 -1.43 -7.89
N ALA A 38 -5.34 -0.88 -7.60
CA ALA A 38 -4.62 -1.04 -6.33
C ALA A 38 -5.05 -0.02 -5.26
N ARG A 39 -6.26 0.50 -5.35
CA ARG A 39 -6.85 1.46 -4.41
C ARG A 39 -8.07 0.84 -3.79
N ASN A 40 -8.11 0.86 -2.46
CA ASN A 40 -9.25 0.38 -1.70
C ASN A 40 -9.97 1.57 -1.08
N PHE A 41 -11.27 1.43 -0.88
CA PHE A 41 -12.05 2.39 -0.12
C PHE A 41 -12.39 1.76 1.23
N VAL A 42 -12.21 2.55 2.28
CA VAL A 42 -12.45 2.16 3.65
C VAL A 42 -13.90 2.48 3.94
N GLU A 43 -14.74 1.46 3.85
CA GLU A 43 -16.16 1.58 4.19
C GLU A 43 -16.34 1.66 5.70
N LYS A 44 -17.55 1.40 6.18
CA LYS A 44 -17.82 1.32 7.61
C LYS A 44 -17.18 0.05 8.18
N TRP A 45 -16.59 0.13 9.36
CA TRP A 45 -16.17 -1.07 10.07
C TRP A 45 -17.39 -1.92 10.45
N THR A 46 -17.34 -3.22 10.19
CA THR A 46 -18.41 -4.19 10.52
C THR A 46 -17.88 -5.30 11.43
N SER A 47 -18.74 -5.74 12.36
CA SER A 47 -18.45 -6.89 13.22
C SER A 47 -18.39 -8.18 12.41
N TYR A 48 -17.54 -9.13 12.82
CA TYR A 48 -17.52 -10.45 12.20
C TYR A 48 -18.75 -11.28 12.60
N PHE A 49 -19.26 -11.07 13.81
CA PHE A 49 -20.40 -11.81 14.36
C PHE A 49 -21.76 -11.13 14.11
N GLY A 50 -21.79 -10.07 13.29
CA GLY A 50 -22.97 -9.25 13.08
C GLY A 50 -23.04 -8.04 14.01
N ASP A 51 -23.77 -7.03 13.59
CA ASP A 51 -23.93 -5.76 14.31
C ASP A 51 -25.02 -5.83 15.40
N ASP A 52 -25.71 -6.97 15.54
CA ASP A 52 -26.77 -7.24 16.52
C ASP A 52 -26.22 -7.69 17.89
N GLN A 53 -24.92 -8.00 17.97
CA GLN A 53 -24.24 -8.41 19.19
C GLN A 53 -23.24 -7.34 19.64
N PRO A 54 -22.95 -7.23 20.95
CA PRO A 54 -21.86 -6.38 21.41
C PRO A 54 -20.53 -6.88 20.87
N LEU A 55 -19.60 -5.96 20.62
CA LEU A 55 -18.26 -6.32 20.15
C LEU A 55 -17.51 -7.08 21.23
N SER A 56 -16.79 -8.13 20.82
CA SER A 56 -15.81 -8.76 21.69
C SER A 56 -14.67 -7.78 22.01
N PRO A 57 -13.94 -7.95 23.13
CA PRO A 57 -12.79 -7.10 23.45
C PRO A 57 -11.73 -7.04 22.33
N LEU A 58 -11.59 -8.13 21.55
CA LEU A 58 -10.68 -8.18 20.41
C LEU A 58 -11.21 -7.35 19.23
N GLU A 59 -12.52 -7.39 18.97
CA GLU A 59 -13.14 -6.57 17.94
C GLU A 59 -13.12 -5.08 18.28
N GLU A 60 -13.31 -4.71 19.55
CA GLU A 60 -13.16 -3.33 20.00
C GLU A 60 -11.74 -2.81 19.75
N TYR A 61 -10.73 -3.61 20.12
CA TYR A 61 -9.33 -3.29 19.86
C TYR A 61 -9.05 -3.20 18.35
N GLY A 62 -9.54 -4.17 17.58
CA GLY A 62 -9.40 -4.23 16.12
C GLY A 62 -10.03 -3.02 15.44
N LYS A 63 -11.27 -2.68 15.79
CA LYS A 63 -12.00 -1.50 15.30
C LYS A 63 -11.22 -0.23 15.59
N LYS A 64 -10.75 -0.04 16.83
CA LYS A 64 -9.96 1.13 17.21
C LYS A 64 -8.70 1.25 16.34
N LYS A 65 -7.93 0.18 16.21
CA LYS A 65 -6.69 0.18 15.42
C LYS A 65 -6.92 0.36 13.93
N TRP A 66 -8.01 -0.18 13.42
CA TRP A 66 -8.41 -0.05 12.04
C TRP A 66 -8.80 1.40 11.70
N ILE A 67 -9.62 2.05 12.54
CA ILE A 67 -9.99 3.46 12.37
C ILE A 67 -8.76 4.36 12.52
N GLU A 68 -7.91 4.09 13.51
CA GLU A 68 -6.66 4.82 13.74
C GLU A 68 -5.74 4.76 12.51
N LYS A 69 -5.64 3.59 11.86
CA LYS A 69 -4.75 3.42 10.70
C LYS A 69 -5.35 3.98 9.41
N PHE A 70 -6.62 3.67 9.13
CA PHE A 70 -7.20 3.89 7.81
C PHE A 70 -8.16 5.08 7.78
N GLY A 71 -8.94 5.30 8.83
CA GLY A 71 -10.04 6.27 8.85
C GLY A 71 -11.24 5.79 8.02
N GLU A 72 -12.44 5.82 8.60
CA GLU A 72 -13.67 5.46 7.90
C GLU A 72 -14.00 6.48 6.81
N GLY A 73 -14.45 6.03 5.64
CA GLY A 73 -14.81 6.89 4.51
C GLY A 73 -13.62 7.40 3.68
N THR A 74 -12.42 6.86 3.89
CA THR A 74 -11.21 7.30 3.19
C THR A 74 -10.77 6.31 2.11
N SER A 75 -9.86 6.74 1.23
CA SER A 75 -9.20 5.84 0.28
C SER A 75 -7.87 5.36 0.85
N THR A 76 -7.55 4.08 0.69
CA THR A 76 -6.29 3.47 1.13
C THR A 76 -5.59 2.74 -0.01
N LYS A 77 -4.33 2.37 0.23
CA LYS A 77 -3.49 1.58 -0.66
C LYS A 77 -2.38 0.90 0.13
N CYS A 78 -1.67 -0.03 -0.50
CA CYS A 78 -0.38 -0.50 0.04
C CYS A 78 0.63 0.64 0.02
N ASP A 79 0.95 1.20 1.17
CA ASP A 79 1.91 2.27 1.40
C ASP A 79 3.32 1.76 1.71
N PHE A 80 3.58 0.47 1.45
CA PHE A 80 4.80 -0.23 1.88
C PHE A 80 5.01 -0.22 3.41
N CYS A 81 3.94 -0.16 4.20
CA CYS A 81 4.01 -0.13 5.66
C CYS A 81 4.91 1.00 6.15
N VAL A 82 4.58 2.24 5.81
CA VAL A 82 5.37 3.44 6.13
C VAL A 82 5.79 3.45 7.60
N GLU A 83 4.89 3.10 8.51
CA GLU A 83 5.16 3.10 9.96
C GLU A 83 6.25 2.08 10.38
N ARG A 84 6.50 1.07 9.55
CA ARG A 84 7.58 0.09 9.75
C ARG A 84 8.87 0.59 9.11
N VAL A 85 8.79 1.11 7.88
CA VAL A 85 9.96 1.62 7.15
C VAL A 85 10.63 2.76 7.91
N GLU A 86 9.86 3.67 8.52
CA GLU A 86 10.37 4.75 9.36
C GLU A 86 11.13 4.27 10.60
N LYS A 87 10.86 3.05 11.05
CA LYS A 87 11.55 2.39 12.17
C LYS A 87 12.72 1.52 11.70
N GLY A 88 13.10 1.61 10.43
CA GLY A 88 14.12 0.76 9.82
C GLY A 88 13.70 -0.71 9.64
N LEU A 89 12.40 -1.01 9.74
CA LEU A 89 11.88 -2.38 9.59
C LEU A 89 11.38 -2.62 8.17
N LYS A 90 11.56 -3.85 7.67
CA LYS A 90 10.97 -4.26 6.38
C LYS A 90 9.43 -4.24 6.44
N PRO A 91 8.74 -3.94 5.31
CA PRO A 91 7.28 -4.02 5.23
C PRO A 91 6.78 -5.41 5.62
N ALA A 92 5.60 -5.50 6.24
CA ALA A 92 5.13 -6.75 6.87
C ALA A 92 4.98 -7.92 5.88
N CYS A 93 4.69 -7.63 4.61
CA CYS A 93 4.54 -8.61 3.55
C CYS A 93 5.85 -9.30 3.13
N ILE A 94 7.01 -8.78 3.56
CA ILE A 94 8.34 -9.34 3.29
C ILE A 94 8.67 -10.46 4.29
N PRO A 95 8.81 -10.22 5.62
CA PRO A 95 9.10 -11.28 6.57
C PRO A 95 7.93 -12.27 6.74
N GLY A 96 6.70 -11.85 6.40
CA GLY A 96 5.54 -12.74 6.42
C GLY A 96 5.45 -13.70 5.23
N CYS A 97 6.34 -13.62 4.24
CA CYS A 97 6.32 -14.49 3.07
C CYS A 97 7.21 -15.73 3.30
N PRO A 98 6.64 -16.93 3.52
CA PRO A 98 7.44 -18.13 3.74
C PRO A 98 8.23 -18.55 2.50
N ALA A 99 7.75 -18.17 1.30
CA ALA A 99 8.38 -18.52 0.03
C ALA A 99 9.46 -17.52 -0.42
N ASN A 100 9.71 -16.44 0.35
CA ASN A 100 10.61 -15.35 -0.03
C ASN A 100 10.30 -14.76 -1.42
N ALA A 101 9.01 -14.66 -1.77
CA ALA A 101 8.57 -14.20 -3.09
C ALA A 101 8.66 -12.66 -3.27
N ARG A 102 8.94 -11.91 -2.20
CA ARG A 102 8.93 -10.44 -2.21
C ARG A 102 10.20 -9.91 -1.58
N TYR A 103 10.75 -8.88 -2.21
CA TYR A 103 11.94 -8.17 -1.77
C TYR A 103 11.63 -6.68 -1.68
N PHE A 104 12.28 -5.97 -0.75
CA PHE A 104 12.11 -4.54 -0.56
C PHE A 104 13.46 -3.91 -0.27
N GLY A 105 13.76 -2.80 -0.94
CA GLY A 105 15.06 -2.13 -0.84
C GLY A 105 15.08 -0.86 -1.70
N ASP A 106 16.25 -0.22 -1.70
CA ASP A 106 16.50 1.02 -2.43
C ASP A 106 16.77 0.74 -3.91
N LEU A 107 16.05 1.40 -4.81
CA LEU A 107 16.24 1.28 -6.25
C LEU A 107 17.33 2.22 -6.79
N ASP A 108 17.73 3.22 -6.01
CA ASP A 108 18.79 4.16 -6.37
C ASP A 108 20.18 3.59 -6.01
N ASP A 109 20.25 2.61 -5.10
CA ASP A 109 21.46 1.83 -4.82
C ASP A 109 21.56 0.63 -5.79
N PRO A 110 22.55 0.61 -6.71
CA PRO A 110 22.74 -0.48 -7.67
C PRO A 110 23.16 -1.80 -7.02
N GLU A 111 23.72 -1.77 -5.80
CA GLU A 111 24.18 -2.96 -5.08
C GLU A 111 23.09 -3.57 -4.19
N SER A 112 21.96 -2.87 -4.03
CA SER A 112 20.82 -3.34 -3.26
C SER A 112 20.30 -4.68 -3.79
N GLU A 113 19.74 -5.50 -2.90
CA GLU A 113 19.18 -6.81 -3.28
C GLU A 113 18.14 -6.69 -4.40
N VAL A 114 17.26 -5.68 -4.33
CA VAL A 114 16.22 -5.45 -5.34
C VAL A 114 16.82 -5.03 -6.69
N SER A 115 17.81 -4.13 -6.70
CA SER A 115 18.47 -3.67 -7.93
C SER A 115 19.19 -4.82 -8.64
N ARG A 116 19.90 -5.66 -7.87
CA ARG A 116 20.56 -6.85 -8.41
C ARG A 116 19.56 -7.84 -8.99
N LEU A 117 18.49 -8.17 -8.26
CA LEU A 117 17.46 -9.11 -8.71
C LEU A 117 16.76 -8.64 -10.00
N ILE A 118 16.43 -7.36 -10.10
CA ILE A 118 15.81 -6.79 -11.32
C ILE A 118 16.74 -7.00 -12.52
N LYS A 119 18.04 -6.77 -12.36
CA LYS A 119 19.03 -6.91 -13.43
C LYS A 119 19.29 -8.37 -13.80
N THR A 120 19.39 -9.28 -12.82
CA THR A 120 19.79 -10.68 -13.06
C THR A 120 18.61 -11.59 -13.42
N GLU A 121 17.40 -11.31 -12.93
CA GLU A 121 16.23 -12.20 -13.07
C GLU A 121 15.18 -11.65 -14.07
N ARG A 122 15.61 -10.79 -15.02
CA ARG A 122 14.73 -10.18 -16.04
C ARG A 122 13.51 -9.50 -15.42
N GLY A 123 13.75 -8.57 -14.49
CA GLY A 123 12.70 -7.81 -13.82
C GLY A 123 11.96 -6.88 -14.78
N PHE A 124 10.64 -6.81 -14.66
CA PHE A 124 9.79 -5.97 -15.51
C PHE A 124 8.68 -5.28 -14.70
N GLN A 125 8.16 -4.18 -15.22
CA GLN A 125 7.01 -3.46 -14.64
C GLN A 125 5.72 -3.87 -15.35
N LEU A 126 4.61 -3.87 -14.61
CA LEU A 126 3.30 -4.13 -15.20
C LEU A 126 2.73 -2.89 -15.90
N ALA A 127 2.05 -3.17 -17.01
CA ALA A 127 1.31 -2.22 -17.83
C ALA A 127 2.13 -0.95 -18.20
N PRO A 128 3.32 -1.12 -18.83
CA PRO A 128 4.19 0.00 -19.20
C PRO A 128 3.53 1.01 -20.14
N GLU A 129 2.50 0.61 -20.90
CA GLU A 129 1.72 1.45 -21.80
C GLU A 129 1.04 2.63 -21.11
N PHE A 130 0.79 2.56 -19.80
CA PHE A 130 0.21 3.68 -19.03
C PHE A 130 1.24 4.73 -18.58
N GLY A 131 2.54 4.49 -18.78
CA GLY A 131 3.59 5.49 -18.49
C GLY A 131 3.70 5.90 -17.01
N THR A 132 3.20 5.08 -16.09
CA THR A 132 3.13 5.36 -14.64
C THR A 132 4.43 5.07 -13.89
N ASN A 133 5.38 4.37 -14.51
CA ASN A 133 6.69 3.98 -13.95
C ASN A 133 6.60 3.44 -12.50
N PRO A 134 5.87 2.33 -12.25
CA PRO A 134 5.61 1.84 -10.89
C PRO A 134 6.88 1.34 -10.20
N ARG A 135 7.04 1.59 -8.89
CA ARG A 135 8.21 1.13 -8.12
C ARG A 135 8.16 -0.34 -7.68
N VAL A 136 7.33 -1.14 -8.33
CA VAL A 136 7.22 -2.59 -8.11
C VAL A 136 7.61 -3.29 -9.41
N TYR A 137 8.59 -4.17 -9.31
CA TYR A 137 9.07 -5.00 -10.40
C TYR A 137 8.69 -6.46 -10.12
N TYR A 138 8.28 -7.14 -11.18
CA TYR A 138 8.00 -8.57 -11.17
C TYR A 138 9.18 -9.29 -11.79
N LEU A 139 9.55 -10.44 -11.22
CA LEU A 139 10.58 -11.29 -11.77
C LEU A 139 9.92 -12.30 -12.72
N SER A 140 10.56 -12.56 -13.85
CA SER A 140 10.04 -13.53 -14.81
C SER A 140 10.00 -14.93 -14.17
N PRO A 141 8.98 -15.76 -14.47
CA PRO A 141 8.98 -17.16 -14.08
C PRO A 141 10.29 -17.83 -14.53
N ARG A 142 10.83 -18.67 -13.65
CA ARG A 142 12.02 -19.48 -13.95
C ARG A 142 11.66 -20.67 -14.81
#